data_AF-A0A1B8ULJ5-F1
#
_entry.id   AF-A0A1B8ULJ5-F1
#
_cell.length_a   1.000
_cell.length_b   1.000
_cell.length_c   1.000
_cell.angle_alpha   90.00
_cell.angle_beta   90.00
_cell.angle_gamma   90.00
#
_symmetry.space_group_name_H-M   'P 1'
#
loop_
_entity.id
_entity.type
_entity.pdbx_description
1 polymer ?
#
loop_
_entity_poly.entity_id
_entity_poly.type
_entity_poly.pdbx_seq_one_letter_code
_entity_poly.pdbx_strand_id
1 'polypeptide(L)'
;MNKKELLLDQFLVCTLEKGWFAPLFASLEGLSATQALWKPNDQVHSIWEIAEHLLFWQERYLLRFQQKLVPDLTMENEETFRLGKSDRTEEDWSELLQRIASVLDQWKQELTSSSESKMEEPVRHGSDEPWESTLINMNAHIAYHAGQIVYLRKLQGVWDSQLGA
;
A
#
# COMPACT_ATOMS: atom_id res chain seq x y z
N MET A 1 15.15 19.87 6.57
CA MET A 1 14.52 18.59 6.23
C MET A 1 15.60 17.66 5.73
N ASN A 2 15.89 16.60 6.47
CA ASN A 2 16.84 15.56 6.08
C ASN A 2 16.15 14.49 5.20
N LYS A 3 16.89 13.49 4.73
CA LYS A 3 16.36 12.46 3.81
C LYS A 3 15.22 11.65 4.45
N LYS A 4 15.38 11.26 5.72
CA LYS A 4 14.37 10.50 6.46
C LYS A 4 13.07 11.28 6.59
N GLU A 5 13.17 12.56 6.96
CA GLU A 5 12.02 13.46 7.08
C GLU A 5 11.30 13.61 5.74
N LEU A 6 12.04 13.78 4.63
CA LEU A 6 11.45 13.84 3.28
C LEU A 6 10.71 12.55 2.90
N LEU A 7 11.28 11.38 3.23
CA LEU A 7 10.66 10.08 2.93
C LEU A 7 9.43 9.82 3.80
N LEU A 8 9.45 10.25 5.06
CA LEU A 8 8.29 10.20 5.95
C LEU A 8 7.17 11.11 5.44
N ASP A 9 7.49 12.33 5.01
CA ASP A 9 6.51 13.25 4.42
C ASP A 9 5.90 12.66 3.14
N GLN A 10 6.72 12.07 2.26
CA GLN A 10 6.21 11.37 1.07
C GLN A 10 5.31 10.18 1.43
N PHE A 11 5.71 9.39 2.43
CA PHE A 11 4.91 8.27 2.91
C PHE A 11 3.54 8.75 3.41
N LEU A 12 3.51 9.85 4.18
CA LEU A 12 2.27 10.42 4.71
C LEU A 12 1.35 10.92 3.58
N VAL A 13 1.87 11.63 2.58
CA VAL A 13 1.08 12.09 1.42
C VAL A 13 0.58 10.93 0.55
N CYS A 14 1.34 9.82 0.45
CA CYS A 14 0.91 8.65 -0.30
C CYS A 14 -0.17 7.83 0.43
N THR A 15 -0.18 7.85 1.76
CA THR A 15 -1.03 6.95 2.56
C THR A 15 -2.22 7.66 3.20
N LEU A 16 -2.02 8.85 3.77
CA LEU A 16 -2.97 9.48 4.70
C LEU A 16 -3.32 10.93 4.37
N GLU A 17 -2.32 11.76 4.06
CA GLU A 17 -2.49 13.21 3.96
C GLU A 17 -2.94 13.62 2.57
N LYS A 18 -4.00 14.45 2.51
CA LYS A 18 -4.48 15.01 1.25
C LYS A 18 -3.41 15.93 0.67
N GLY A 19 -3.07 15.73 -0.60
CA GLY A 19 -2.09 16.53 -1.31
C GLY A 19 -2.43 16.69 -2.78
N TRP A 20 -1.43 16.51 -3.64
CA TRP A 20 -1.56 16.63 -5.10
C TRP A 20 -2.41 15.52 -5.73
N PHE A 21 -2.63 14.42 -5.01
CA PHE A 21 -3.43 13.27 -5.42
C PHE A 21 -4.14 12.69 -4.19
N ALA A 22 -5.14 11.84 -4.42
CA ALA A 22 -5.83 11.16 -3.32
C ALA A 22 -4.89 10.14 -2.63
N PRO A 23 -4.69 10.22 -1.31
CA PRO A 23 -3.93 9.23 -0.57
C PRO A 23 -4.67 7.88 -0.52
N LEU A 24 -3.94 6.80 -0.25
CA LEU A 24 -4.50 5.45 -0.22
C LEU A 24 -5.74 5.32 0.66
N PHE A 25 -5.72 5.83 1.90
CA PHE A 25 -6.88 5.72 2.79
C PHE A 25 -8.12 6.45 2.25
N ALA A 26 -7.94 7.64 1.67
CA ALA A 26 -9.04 8.36 1.01
C ALA A 26 -9.57 7.59 -0.20
N SER A 27 -8.69 6.92 -0.97
CA SER A 27 -9.11 6.11 -2.11
C SER A 27 -9.96 4.90 -1.70
N LEU A 28 -9.76 4.36 -0.49
CA LEU A 28 -10.47 3.19 0.04
C LEU A 28 -11.72 3.53 0.86
N GLU A 29 -11.87 4.79 1.26
CA GLU A 29 -12.88 5.23 2.21
C GLU A 29 -14.32 4.95 1.73
N GLY A 30 -15.11 4.32 2.60
CA GLY A 30 -16.55 4.09 2.38
C GLY A 30 -16.91 3.05 1.31
N LEU A 31 -15.95 2.27 0.81
CA LEU A 31 -16.24 1.17 -0.12
C LEU A 31 -16.85 -0.03 0.59
N SER A 32 -17.90 -0.61 0.02
CA SER A 32 -18.35 -1.96 0.37
C SER A 32 -17.51 -3.04 -0.32
N ALA A 33 -17.54 -4.27 0.18
CA ALA A 33 -16.93 -5.43 -0.47
C ALA A 33 -17.44 -5.59 -1.90
N THR A 34 -18.75 -5.39 -2.11
CA THR A 34 -19.34 -5.47 -3.45
C THR A 34 -18.71 -4.48 -4.44
N GLN A 35 -18.50 -3.23 -4.00
CA GLN A 35 -17.84 -2.22 -4.83
C GLN A 35 -16.35 -2.50 -5.00
N ALA A 36 -15.70 -3.05 -3.97
CA ALA A 36 -14.29 -3.39 -4.00
C ALA A 36 -13.99 -4.57 -4.94
N LEU A 37 -14.92 -5.52 -5.06
CA LEU A 37 -14.81 -6.70 -5.93
C LEU A 37 -15.18 -6.43 -7.38
N TRP A 38 -15.85 -5.32 -7.66
CA TRP A 38 -16.25 -4.97 -9.01
C TRP A 38 -15.03 -4.81 -9.94
N LYS A 39 -15.16 -5.31 -11.16
CA LYS A 39 -14.16 -5.20 -12.23
C LYS A 39 -14.84 -4.67 -13.49
N PRO A 40 -14.21 -3.73 -14.23
CA PRO A 40 -14.74 -3.30 -15.52
C PRO A 40 -14.62 -4.40 -16.59
N ASN A 41 -13.62 -5.29 -16.47
CA ASN A 41 -13.41 -6.48 -17.28
C ASN A 41 -12.36 -7.39 -16.61
N ASP A 42 -12.12 -8.58 -17.18
CA ASP A 42 -11.22 -9.59 -16.60
C ASP A 42 -9.73 -9.22 -16.65
N GLN A 43 -9.33 -8.21 -17.43
CA GLN A 43 -7.93 -7.77 -17.57
C GLN A 43 -7.54 -6.71 -16.54
N VAL A 44 -8.51 -6.12 -15.84
CA VAL A 44 -8.27 -5.02 -14.89
C VAL A 44 -8.46 -5.55 -13.48
N HIS A 45 -7.50 -5.33 -12.59
CA HIS A 45 -7.65 -5.72 -11.19
C HIS A 45 -8.80 -4.98 -10.50
N SER A 46 -9.52 -5.67 -9.62
CA SER A 46 -10.49 -5.02 -8.74
C SER A 46 -9.79 -4.18 -7.65
N ILE A 47 -10.53 -3.30 -6.99
CA ILE A 47 -9.99 -2.53 -5.85
C ILE A 47 -9.55 -3.47 -4.73
N TRP A 48 -10.28 -4.56 -4.51
CA TRP A 48 -9.91 -5.59 -3.55
C TRP A 48 -8.57 -6.24 -3.90
N GLU A 49 -8.40 -6.66 -5.16
CA GLU A 49 -7.17 -7.30 -5.64
C GLU A 49 -5.97 -6.34 -5.49
N ILE A 50 -6.17 -5.05 -5.78
CA ILE A 50 -5.14 -4.00 -5.58
C ILE A 50 -4.81 -3.83 -4.09
N ALA A 51 -5.80 -3.85 -3.21
CA ALA A 51 -5.60 -3.74 -1.77
C ALA A 51 -4.83 -4.95 -1.19
N GLU A 52 -5.14 -6.17 -1.64
CA GLU A 52 -4.37 -7.38 -1.29
C GLU A 52 -2.92 -7.28 -1.76
N HIS A 53 -2.71 -6.84 -3.00
CA HIS A 53 -1.37 -6.64 -3.57
C HIS A 53 -0.53 -5.66 -2.75
N LEU A 54 -1.11 -4.50 -2.43
CA LEU A 54 -0.45 -3.50 -1.59
C LEU A 54 -0.13 -4.07 -0.20
N LEU A 55 -1.09 -4.72 0.46
CA LEU A 55 -0.87 -5.31 1.78
C LEU A 55 0.29 -6.30 1.76
N PHE A 56 0.31 -7.20 0.76
CA PHE A 56 1.35 -8.23 0.63
C PHE A 56 2.75 -7.63 0.58
N TRP A 57 2.98 -6.63 -0.27
CA TRP A 57 4.29 -6.01 -0.38
C TRP A 57 4.63 -5.17 0.84
N GLN A 58 3.68 -4.42 1.40
CA GLN A 58 3.91 -3.61 2.59
C GLN A 58 4.28 -4.46 3.81
N GLU A 59 3.62 -5.59 4.04
CA GLU A 59 3.93 -6.53 5.13
C GLU A 59 5.34 -7.09 4.99
N ARG A 60 5.70 -7.55 3.78
CA ARG A 60 7.02 -8.18 3.54
C ARG A 60 8.16 -7.21 3.74
N TYR A 61 8.04 -5.99 3.24
CA TYR A 61 9.09 -4.98 3.44
C TYR A 61 9.11 -4.44 4.87
N LEU A 62 7.96 -4.38 5.58
CA LEU A 62 7.95 -4.01 6.99
C LEU A 62 8.72 -5.03 7.83
N LEU A 63 8.49 -6.33 7.60
CA LEU A 63 9.25 -7.40 8.26
C LEU A 63 10.75 -7.27 7.99
N ARG A 64 11.15 -6.96 6.74
CA ARG A 64 12.56 -6.69 6.40
C ARG A 64 13.12 -5.50 7.17
N PHE A 65 12.37 -4.39 7.23
CA PHE A 65 12.80 -3.18 7.92
C PHE A 65 13.04 -3.43 9.40
N GLN A 66 12.14 -4.19 10.02
CA GLN A 66 12.19 -4.64 11.41
C GLN A 66 13.23 -5.75 11.66
N GLN A 67 14.01 -6.14 10.65
CA GLN A 67 14.99 -7.24 10.71
C GLN A 67 14.38 -8.57 11.18
N LYS A 68 13.09 -8.79 10.89
CA LYS A 68 12.37 -10.03 11.17
C LYS A 68 12.52 -11.02 10.01
N LEU A 69 12.26 -12.29 10.30
CA LEU A 69 12.22 -13.32 9.26
C LEU A 69 11.12 -12.98 8.24
N VAL A 70 11.50 -12.98 6.97
CA VAL A 70 10.58 -12.77 5.85
C VAL A 70 10.40 -14.12 5.17
N PRO A 71 9.16 -14.64 5.07
CA PRO A 71 8.92 -15.90 4.38
C PRO A 71 9.44 -15.86 2.95
N ASP A 72 9.94 -16.97 2.42
CA ASP A 72 10.41 -17.03 1.04
C ASP A 72 9.33 -16.61 0.04
N LEU A 73 9.74 -15.99 -1.06
CA LEU A 73 8.81 -15.65 -2.13
C LEU A 73 8.68 -16.87 -3.04
N THR A 74 7.55 -17.55 -2.96
CA THR A 74 7.26 -18.77 -3.74
C THR A 74 6.22 -18.53 -4.85
N MET A 75 5.89 -17.26 -5.12
CA MET A 75 4.85 -16.87 -6.07
C MET A 75 5.32 -15.70 -6.91
N GLU A 76 4.76 -15.60 -8.11
CA GLU A 76 4.96 -14.51 -9.05
C GLU A 76 4.20 -13.26 -8.61
N ASN A 77 4.65 -12.10 -9.10
CA ASN A 77 4.03 -10.82 -8.73
C ASN A 77 2.53 -10.77 -9.07
N GLU A 78 2.12 -11.33 -10.21
CA GLU A 78 0.70 -11.38 -10.63
C GLU A 78 -0.19 -12.14 -9.62
N GLU A 79 0.37 -13.15 -8.95
CA GLU A 79 -0.38 -13.97 -7.99
C GLU A 79 -0.72 -13.21 -6.70
N THR A 80 0.02 -12.14 -6.40
CA THR A 80 -0.19 -11.32 -5.20
C THR A 80 -1.48 -10.48 -5.23
N PHE A 81 -2.13 -10.38 -6.39
CA PHE A 81 -3.47 -9.79 -6.55
C PHE A 81 -4.60 -10.76 -6.19
N ARG A 82 -4.30 -12.04 -5.91
CA ARG A 82 -5.30 -13.12 -5.75
C ARG A 82 -5.06 -13.94 -4.49
N LEU A 83 -4.80 -13.28 -3.37
CA LEU A 83 -4.41 -13.93 -2.11
C LEU A 83 -5.62 -14.37 -1.26
N GLY A 84 -6.80 -13.85 -1.57
CA GLY A 84 -8.04 -14.14 -0.84
C GLY A 84 -8.73 -15.45 -1.21
N LYS A 85 -9.73 -15.80 -0.39
CA LYS A 85 -10.64 -16.94 -0.60
C LYS A 85 -11.61 -16.64 -1.76
N SER A 86 -12.26 -17.67 -2.29
CA SER A 86 -13.31 -17.52 -3.31
C SER A 86 -14.57 -16.84 -2.77
N ASP A 87 -14.89 -17.07 -1.49
CA ASP A 87 -16.07 -16.51 -0.83
C ASP A 87 -15.63 -15.32 0.03
N ARG A 88 -15.66 -14.10 -0.54
CA ARG A 88 -15.28 -12.85 0.13
C ARG A 88 -16.50 -12.12 0.68
N THR A 89 -16.48 -11.73 1.95
CA THR A 89 -17.58 -11.03 2.63
C THR A 89 -17.24 -9.57 2.96
N GLU A 90 -18.22 -8.82 3.48
CA GLU A 90 -18.01 -7.47 4.02
C GLU A 90 -17.08 -7.50 5.26
N GLU A 91 -17.14 -8.56 6.07
CA GLU A 91 -16.23 -8.77 7.19
C GLU A 91 -14.79 -8.98 6.71
N ASP A 92 -14.57 -9.80 5.69
CA ASP A 92 -13.24 -10.00 5.10
C ASP A 92 -12.68 -8.67 4.54
N TRP A 93 -13.53 -7.81 3.98
CA TRP A 93 -13.12 -6.50 3.48
C TRP A 93 -12.66 -5.60 4.61
N SER A 94 -13.46 -5.54 5.68
CA SER A 94 -13.14 -4.78 6.87
C SER A 94 -11.84 -5.26 7.51
N GLU A 95 -11.61 -6.58 7.59
CA GLU A 95 -10.37 -7.15 8.08
C GLU A 95 -9.17 -6.76 7.22
N LEU A 96 -9.29 -6.83 5.89
CA LEU A 96 -8.26 -6.40 4.95
C LEU A 96 -7.89 -4.92 5.16
N LEU A 97 -8.88 -4.04 5.25
CA LEU A 97 -8.65 -2.61 5.52
C LEU A 97 -7.98 -2.37 6.88
N GLN A 98 -8.39 -3.10 7.92
CA GLN A 98 -7.78 -3.01 9.25
C GLN A 98 -6.32 -3.48 9.24
N ARG A 99 -6.00 -4.53 8.49
CA ARG A 99 -4.61 -5.01 8.33
C ARG A 99 -3.75 -4.00 7.58
N ILE A 100 -4.26 -3.42 6.49
CA ILE A 100 -3.58 -2.33 5.77
C ILE A 100 -3.32 -1.15 6.71
N ALA A 101 -4.33 -0.74 7.48
CA ALA A 101 -4.19 0.34 8.46
C ALA A 101 -3.10 0.05 9.49
N SER A 102 -3.10 -1.15 10.07
CA SER A 102 -2.11 -1.59 11.05
C SER A 102 -0.69 -1.61 10.49
N VAL A 103 -0.50 -2.11 9.27
CA VAL A 103 0.82 -2.20 8.64
C VAL A 103 1.37 -0.81 8.29
N LEU A 104 0.52 0.09 7.79
CA LEU A 104 0.95 1.45 7.46
C LEU A 104 1.20 2.30 8.72
N ASP A 105 0.45 2.08 9.80
CA ASP A 105 0.76 2.71 11.09
C ASP A 105 2.09 2.22 11.66
N GLN A 106 2.38 0.91 11.58
CA GLN A 106 3.69 0.39 11.96
C GLN A 106 4.82 0.99 11.10
N TRP A 107 4.65 1.10 9.78
CA TRP A 107 5.60 1.80 8.93
C TRP A 107 5.86 3.24 9.38
N LYS A 108 4.81 4.00 9.69
CA LYS A 108 4.92 5.36 10.21
C LYS A 108 5.75 5.39 11.50
N GLN A 109 5.49 4.47 12.43
CA GLN A 109 6.22 4.38 13.70
C GLN A 109 7.70 4.03 13.49
N GLU A 110 7.99 3.06 12.62
CA GLU A 110 9.36 2.64 12.27
C GLU A 110 10.14 3.78 11.61
N LEU A 111 9.58 4.47 10.62
CA LEU A 111 10.23 5.60 9.94
C LEU A 111 10.43 6.79 10.87
N THR A 112 9.48 7.03 11.79
CA THR A 112 9.61 8.11 12.78
C THR A 112 10.76 7.82 13.75
N SER A 113 10.80 6.60 14.29
CA SER A 113 11.74 6.20 15.34
C SER A 113 13.14 5.82 14.84
N SER A 114 13.31 5.52 13.55
CA SER A 114 14.61 5.15 13.00
C SER A 114 15.61 6.31 12.99
N SER A 115 16.91 5.99 13.03
CA SER A 115 17.97 6.96 12.75
C SER A 115 17.93 7.37 11.27
N GLU A 116 18.54 8.52 10.94
CA GLU A 116 18.72 8.94 9.55
C GLU A 116 19.61 7.97 8.77
N SER A 117 20.66 7.44 9.40
CA SER A 117 21.58 6.46 8.80
C SER A 117 20.89 5.20 8.30
N LYS A 118 19.72 4.85 8.85
CA LYS A 118 18.93 3.71 8.43
C LYS A 118 18.58 3.76 6.94
N MET A 119 18.42 4.97 6.38
CA MET A 119 18.07 5.16 4.98
C MET A 119 19.18 4.71 4.02
N GLU A 120 20.43 4.69 4.49
CA GLU A 120 21.60 4.27 3.71
C GLU A 120 21.96 2.79 3.91
N GLU A 121 21.32 2.13 4.88
CA GLU A 121 21.51 0.69 5.11
C GLU A 121 20.91 -0.14 3.97
N PRO A 122 21.52 -1.27 3.63
CA PRO A 122 20.99 -2.17 2.62
C PRO A 122 19.69 -2.83 3.09
N VAL A 123 18.74 -2.99 2.17
CA VAL A 123 17.40 -3.56 2.44
C VAL A 123 17.45 -5.05 2.81
N ARG A 124 18.48 -5.76 2.35
CA ARG A 124 18.79 -7.14 2.73
C ARG A 124 20.30 -7.35 2.76
N HIS A 125 20.76 -8.30 3.56
CA HIS A 125 22.17 -8.66 3.61
C HIS A 125 22.68 -9.06 2.21
N GLY A 126 23.79 -8.44 1.78
CA GLY A 126 24.37 -8.69 0.45
C GLY A 126 23.64 -8.01 -0.72
N SER A 127 22.71 -7.09 -0.45
CA SER A 127 22.15 -6.19 -1.47
C SER A 127 22.85 -4.84 -1.44
N ASP A 128 23.02 -4.23 -2.61
CA ASP A 128 23.49 -2.85 -2.77
C ASP A 128 22.33 -1.84 -2.78
N GLU A 129 21.08 -2.31 -2.68
CA GLU A 129 19.89 -1.45 -2.66
C GLU A 129 19.67 -0.87 -1.26
N PRO A 130 19.80 0.46 -1.07
CA PRO A 130 19.58 1.11 0.22
C PRO A 130 18.09 1.34 0.48
N TRP A 131 17.73 1.48 1.76
CA TRP A 131 16.34 1.74 2.16
C TRP A 131 15.75 3.01 1.53
N GLU A 132 16.54 4.06 1.32
CA GLU A 132 16.05 5.29 0.66
C GLU A 132 15.47 5.00 -0.72
N SER A 133 16.17 4.23 -1.55
CA SER A 133 15.73 3.89 -2.91
C SER A 133 14.48 3.01 -2.89
N THR A 134 14.45 2.02 -2.00
CA THR A 134 13.28 1.14 -1.85
C THR A 134 12.05 1.91 -1.37
N LEU A 135 12.20 2.78 -0.36
CA LEU A 135 11.08 3.56 0.18
C LEU A 135 10.52 4.55 -0.84
N ILE A 136 11.35 5.17 -1.68
CA ILE A 136 10.90 6.00 -2.81
C ILE A 136 10.00 5.18 -3.74
N ASN A 137 10.46 3.99 -4.14
CA ASN A 137 9.70 3.11 -5.02
C ASN A 137 8.40 2.60 -4.37
N MET A 138 8.44 2.28 -3.07
CA MET A 138 7.25 1.86 -2.32
C MET A 138 6.20 2.98 -2.22
N ASN A 139 6.63 4.22 -1.96
CA ASN A 139 5.74 5.37 -1.94
C ASN A 139 5.11 5.63 -3.31
N ALA A 140 5.91 5.60 -4.38
CA ALA A 140 5.42 5.73 -5.75
C ALA A 140 4.44 4.61 -6.12
N HIS A 141 4.71 3.39 -5.67
CA HIS A 141 3.85 2.22 -5.87
C HIS A 141 2.48 2.37 -5.19
N ILE A 142 2.45 2.86 -3.94
CA ILE A 142 1.21 3.18 -3.24
C ILE A 142 0.42 4.24 -4.01
N ALA A 143 1.05 5.34 -4.41
CA ALA A 143 0.40 6.43 -5.13
C ALA A 143 -0.17 5.96 -6.50
N TYR A 144 0.59 5.13 -7.22
CA TYR A 144 0.16 4.52 -8.47
C TYR A 144 -1.14 3.72 -8.29
N HIS A 145 -1.18 2.84 -7.30
CA HIS A 145 -2.35 2.00 -7.03
C HIS A 145 -3.53 2.78 -6.42
N ALA A 146 -3.28 3.78 -5.58
CA ALA A 146 -4.33 4.70 -5.10
C ALA A 146 -5.02 5.41 -6.29
N GLY A 147 -4.24 5.85 -7.29
CA GLY A 147 -4.78 6.42 -8.53
C GLY A 147 -5.65 5.43 -9.32
N GLN A 148 -5.24 4.16 -9.41
CA GLN A 148 -6.05 3.11 -10.03
C GLN A 148 -7.38 2.91 -9.28
N ILE A 149 -7.35 2.88 -7.95
CA ILE A 149 -8.55 2.75 -7.11
C ILE A 149 -9.50 3.91 -7.37
N VAL A 150 -9.00 5.15 -7.34
CA VAL A 150 -9.81 6.34 -7.67
C VAL A 150 -10.43 6.22 -9.05
N TYR A 151 -9.67 5.78 -10.05
CA TYR A 151 -10.18 5.61 -11.41
C TYR A 151 -11.29 4.54 -11.49
N LEU A 152 -11.12 3.40 -10.82
CA LEU A 152 -12.15 2.36 -10.72
C LEU A 152 -13.43 2.88 -10.05
N ARG A 153 -13.30 3.69 -8.99
CA ARG A 153 -14.45 4.33 -8.33
C ARG A 153 -15.16 5.33 -9.24
N LYS A 154 -14.40 6.09 -10.04
CA LYS A 154 -14.96 7.01 -11.05
C LYS A 154 -15.74 6.23 -12.12
N LEU A 155 -15.23 5.09 -12.59
CA LEU A 155 -15.96 4.22 -13.53
C LEU A 155 -17.26 3.65 -12.94
N GLN A 156 -17.27 3.35 -11.64
CA GLN A 156 -18.48 2.90 -10.93
C GLN A 156 -19.46 4.04 -10.60
N GLY A 157 -19.04 5.31 -10.73
CA GLY A 157 -19.84 6.47 -10.33
C GLY A 157 -19.93 6.67 -8.81
N VAL A 158 -19.00 6.11 -8.03
CA VAL A 158 -19.01 6.12 -6.54
C VAL A 158 -17.82 6.88 -5.93
N TRP A 159 -17.09 7.64 -6.75
CA TRP A 159 -16.01 8.51 -6.26
C TRP A 159 -16.57 9.81 -5.70
N ASP A 160 -16.25 10.11 -4.44
CA ASP A 160 -16.49 11.43 -3.85
C ASP A 160 -15.29 12.35 -4.13
N SER A 161 -15.50 13.35 -4.99
CA SER A 161 -14.48 14.36 -5.34
C SER A 161 -13.92 15.16 -4.16
N GLN A 162 -14.60 15.17 -3.00
CA GLN A 162 -14.08 15.83 -1.78
C GLN A 162 -12.93 15.05 -1.11
N LEU A 163 -12.76 13.76 -1.46
CA LEU A 163 -11.69 12.91 -0.96
C LEU A 163 -10.36 13.14 -1.70
N GLY A 164 -10.40 13.79 -2.87
CA GLY A 164 -9.23 14.13 -3.67
C GLY A 164 -9.58 14.28 -5.16
N ALA A 165 -8.70 14.95 -5.91
CA ALA A 165 -8.79 15.08 -7.37
C ALA A 165 -8.45 13.76 -8.07
#